data_AF-A0A3M1LA59-F1
#
_entry.id   AF-A0A3M1LA59-F1
#
_cell.length_a   1.000
_cell.length_b   1.000
_cell.length_c   1.000
_cell.angle_alpha   90.00
_cell.angle_beta   90.00
_cell.angle_gamma   90.00
#
_symmetry.space_group_name_H-M   'P 1'
#
loop_
_entity.id
_entity.type
_entity.pdbx_description
1 polymer ?
#
loop_
_entity_poly.entity_id
_entity_poly.type
_entity_poly.pdbx_seq_one_letter_code
_entity_poly.pdbx_strand_id
1 'polypeptide(L)'
;WKIFSVIILYFVIQNLESYWFSPMVMAKQVSLLPAMTLLAQIFFTQVFGALGLILALPLTVVFKTWFEAVILEDYLDKMPKNKIK
;
A
#
# COMPACT_ATOMS: atom_id res chain seq x y z
N TRP A 1 12.76 7.44 38.13
CA TRP A 1 12.15 8.73 37.77
C TRP A 1 12.34 9.06 36.29
N LYS A 2 13.57 9.12 35.74
CA LYS A 2 13.80 9.43 34.31
C LYS A 2 13.13 8.45 33.31
N ILE A 3 13.05 7.18 33.67
CA ILE A 3 12.47 6.11 32.83
C ILE A 3 10.96 6.30 32.59
N PHE A 4 10.22 6.76 33.61
CA PHE A 4 8.77 6.97 33.49
C PHE A 4 8.44 8.08 32.49
N SER A 5 9.23 9.16 32.49
CA SER A 5 9.10 10.26 31.54
C SER A 5 9.39 9.82 30.10
N VAL A 6 10.38 8.95 29.88
CA VAL A 6 10.69 8.42 28.55
C VAL A 6 9.56 7.53 28.03
N ILE A 7 8.98 6.69 28.89
CA ILE A 7 7.85 5.82 28.51
C ILE A 7 6.61 6.64 28.12
N ILE A 8 6.27 7.67 28.90
CA ILE A 8 5.14 8.56 28.59
C ILE A 8 5.35 9.27 27.25
N LEU A 9 6.55 9.77 27.00
CA LEU A 9 6.89 10.48 25.77
C LEU A 9 6.82 9.53 24.57
N TYR A 10 7.34 8.31 24.71
CA TYR A 10 7.30 7.29 23.66
C TYR A 10 5.85 6.89 23.35
N PHE A 11 5.01 6.74 24.37
CA PHE A 11 3.60 6.41 24.18
C PHE A 11 2.87 7.50 23.39
N VAL A 12 3.10 8.78 23.70
CA VAL A 12 2.49 9.91 22.97
C VAL A 12 2.98 9.97 21.53
N ILE A 13 4.29 9.85 21.30
CA ILE A 13 4.87 9.86 19.95
C ILE A 13 4.34 8.69 19.13
N GLN A 14 4.30 7.49 19.69
CA GLN A 14 3.86 6.29 18.99
C GLN A 14 2.36 6.36 18.63
N ASN A 15 1.52 6.94 19.49
CA ASN A 15 0.11 7.18 19.14
C ASN A 15 -0.01 8.18 17.97
N LEU A 16 0.74 9.28 17.98
CA LEU A 16 0.78 10.26 16.89
C LEU A 16 1.28 9.67 15.56
N GLU A 17 2.35 8.88 15.62
CA GLU A 17 2.94 8.24 14.45
C GLU A 17 1.99 7.19 13.85
N SER A 18 1.38 6.36 14.70
CA SER A 18 0.46 5.32 14.25
C SER A 18 -0.87 5.87 13.72
N TYR A 19 -1.39 6.97 14.28
CA TYR A 19 -2.67 7.54 13.84
C TYR A 19 -2.56 8.52 12.67
N TRP A 20 -1.45 9.24 12.52
CA TRP A 20 -1.35 10.33 11.54
C TRP A 20 -0.31 10.08 10.45
N PHE A 21 0.87 9.60 10.82
CA PHE A 21 1.97 9.38 9.87
C PHE A 21 1.81 8.08 9.09
N SER A 22 1.45 6.99 9.78
CA SER A 22 1.21 5.69 9.16
C SER A 22 0.16 5.74 8.03
N PRO A 23 -1.06 6.31 8.23
CA PRO A 23 -2.03 6.39 7.14
C PRO A 23 -1.62 7.37 6.05
N MET A 24 -0.85 8.43 6.34
CA MET A 24 -0.38 9.37 5.32
C MET A 24 0.66 8.73 4.38
N VAL A 25 1.53 7.86 4.91
CA VAL A 25 2.49 7.09 4.12
C VAL A 25 1.83 5.89 3.42
N MET A 26 0.93 5.19 4.11
CA MET A 26 0.16 4.07 3.55
C MET A 26 -0.83 4.51 2.47
N ALA A 27 -1.43 5.70 2.57
CA ALA A 27 -2.31 6.24 1.51
C ALA A 27 -1.56 6.47 0.20
N LYS A 28 -0.24 6.67 0.25
CA LYS A 28 0.62 6.79 -0.94
C LYS A 28 1.03 5.43 -1.50
N GLN A 29 0.92 4.34 -0.72
CA GLN A 29 0.95 2.98 -1.25
C GLN A 29 -0.38 2.77 -1.98
N VAL A 30 -0.37 3.23 -3.23
CA VAL A 30 -1.22 2.85 -4.36
C VAL A 30 -2.45 2.08 -3.93
N SER A 31 -3.62 2.65 -4.18
CA SER A 31 -5.00 2.11 -4.17
C SER A 31 -5.16 0.69 -4.73
N LEU A 32 -4.39 -0.27 -4.25
CA LEU A 32 -4.63 -1.69 -4.30
C LEU A 32 -5.93 -1.82 -3.55
N LEU A 33 -7.03 -1.82 -4.32
CA LEU A 33 -8.35 -2.13 -3.81
C LEU A 33 -8.15 -3.31 -2.84
N PRO A 34 -8.38 -3.15 -1.53
CA PRO A 34 -8.09 -4.19 -0.55
C PRO A 34 -8.74 -5.53 -0.92
N ALA A 35 -9.84 -5.45 -1.67
CA ALA A 35 -10.49 -6.56 -2.35
C ALA A 35 -9.56 -7.33 -3.32
N MET A 36 -8.78 -6.65 -4.15
CA MET A 36 -7.84 -7.27 -5.10
C MET A 36 -6.71 -8.01 -4.39
N THR A 37 -6.19 -7.43 -3.30
CA THR A 37 -5.22 -8.12 -2.45
C THR A 37 -5.83 -9.35 -1.77
N LEU A 38 -7.07 -9.28 -1.27
CA LEU A 38 -7.76 -10.42 -0.67
C LEU A 38 -8.00 -11.54 -1.70
N LEU A 39 -8.40 -11.20 -2.92
CA LEU A 39 -8.60 -12.16 -4.00
C LEU A 39 -7.30 -12.88 -4.36
N ALA A 40 -6.21 -12.13 -4.54
CA ALA A 40 -4.89 -12.71 -4.78
C ALA A 40 -4.45 -13.57 -3.58
N GLN A 41 -4.70 -13.13 -2.36
CA GLN A 41 -4.34 -13.85 -1.15
C GLN A 41 -5.09 -15.18 -1.04
N ILE A 42 -6.40 -15.21 -1.31
CA ILE A 42 -7.16 -16.46 -1.36
C ILE A 42 -6.65 -17.37 -2.48
N PHE A 43 -6.44 -16.83 -3.69
CA PHE A 43 -5.95 -17.59 -4.83
C PHE A 43 -4.57 -18.20 -4.58
N PHE A 44 -3.58 -17.39 -4.19
CA PHE A 44 -2.21 -17.85 -3.96
C PHE A 44 -2.12 -18.74 -2.72
N THR A 45 -2.88 -18.46 -1.66
CA THR A 45 -2.92 -19.34 -0.48
C THR A 45 -3.49 -20.72 -0.84
N GLN A 46 -4.47 -20.80 -1.74
CA GLN A 46 -5.01 -22.08 -2.17
C GLN A 46 -4.04 -22.86 -3.08
N VAL A 47 -3.22 -22.18 -3.88
CA VAL A 47 -2.24 -22.82 -4.77
C VAL A 47 -0.95 -23.20 -4.05
N PHE A 48 -0.44 -22.35 -3.14
CA PHE A 48 0.87 -22.48 -2.49
C PHE A 48 0.80 -22.70 -0.97
N GLY A 49 -0.40 -22.77 -0.38
CA GLY A 49 -0.59 -22.87 1.07
C GLY A 49 -0.19 -21.57 1.80
N ALA A 50 0.31 -21.70 3.04
CA ALA A 50 0.70 -20.55 3.86
C ALA A 50 1.75 -19.64 3.20
N LEU A 51 2.63 -20.19 2.35
CA LEU A 51 3.61 -19.41 1.59
C LEU A 51 2.93 -18.48 0.58
N GLY A 52 1.81 -18.91 0.00
CA GLY A 52 1.01 -18.09 -0.89
C GLY A 52 0.44 -16.83 -0.22
N LEU A 53 0.17 -16.91 1.08
CA LEU A 53 -0.35 -15.78 1.85
C LEU A 53 0.68 -14.66 2.03
N ILE A 54 1.95 -15.04 2.26
CA ILE A 54 3.08 -14.11 2.38
C ILE A 54 3.42 -13.51 1.01
N LEU A 55 3.39 -14.35 -0.05
CA LEU A 55 3.74 -13.94 -1.41
C LEU A 55 2.63 -13.19 -2.14
N ALA A 56 1.37 -13.28 -1.71
CA ALA A 56 0.25 -12.63 -2.36
C ALA A 56 0.40 -11.10 -2.43
N LEU A 57 0.86 -10.48 -1.34
CA LEU A 57 1.06 -9.03 -1.28
C LEU A 57 2.06 -8.53 -2.33
N PRO A 58 3.32 -9.00 -2.37
CA PRO A 58 4.29 -8.54 -3.37
C PRO A 58 3.85 -8.86 -4.80
N LEU A 59 3.25 -10.04 -5.06
CA LEU A 59 2.74 -10.39 -6.39
C LEU A 59 1.62 -9.46 -6.87
N THR A 60 0.68 -9.12 -5.98
CA THR A 60 -0.43 -8.22 -6.31
C THR A 60 0.07 -6.81 -6.61
N VAL A 61 1.05 -6.32 -5.84
CA VAL A 61 1.67 -5.01 -6.07
C VAL A 61 2.32 -4.97 -7.44
N VAL A 62 3.15 -5.96 -7.77
CA VAL A 62 3.84 -6.02 -9.07
C VAL A 62 2.83 -6.06 -10.22
N PHE A 63 1.80 -6.91 -10.13
CA PHE A 63 0.78 -7.02 -11.16
C PHE A 63 0.01 -5.72 -11.36
N LYS A 64 -0.40 -5.06 -10.26
CA LYS A 64 -1.08 -3.77 -10.33
C LYS A 64 -0.18 -2.69 -10.93
N THR A 65 1.08 -2.59 -10.49
CA THR A 65 2.01 -1.59 -11.01
C THR A 65 2.24 -1.79 -12.50
N TRP A 66 2.36 -3.04 -12.97
CA TRP A 66 2.42 -3.34 -14.39
C TRP A 66 1.13 -2.95 -15.13
N PHE A 67 -0.04 -3.26 -14.56
CA PHE A 67 -1.32 -2.94 -15.17
C PHE A 67 -1.54 -1.42 -15.27
N GLU A 68 -1.24 -0.68 -14.20
CA GLU A 68 -1.30 0.78 -14.19
C GLU A 68 -0.25 1.39 -15.13
N ALA A 69 0.98 0.87 -15.18
CA ALA A 69 1.98 1.37 -16.12
C ALA A 69 1.56 1.12 -17.57
N VAL A 70 1.13 -0.10 -17.93
CA VAL A 70 0.83 -0.43 -19.33
C VAL A 70 -0.49 0.19 -19.80
N ILE A 71 -1.53 0.20 -18.96
CA ILE A 71 -2.86 0.67 -19.36
C ILE A 71 -3.04 2.13 -18.97
N LEU A 72 -2.75 2.52 -17.73
CA LEU A 72 -3.01 3.90 -17.29
C LEU A 72 -2.09 4.89 -18.03
N GLU A 73 -0.82 4.56 -18.23
CA GLU A 73 0.13 5.41 -18.95
C GLU A 73 -0.27 5.51 -20.44
N ASP A 74 -0.67 4.42 -21.09
CA ASP A 74 -1.11 4.44 -22.50
C ASP A 74 -2.46 5.17 -22.71
N TYR A 75 -3.35 5.17 -21.72
CA TYR A 75 -4.60 5.95 -21.76
C TYR A 75 -4.39 7.42 -21.38
N LEU A 76 -3.50 7.73 -20.44
CA LEU A 76 -3.15 9.11 -20.05
C LEU A 76 -2.31 9.81 -21.11
N ASP A 77 -1.44 9.09 -21.81
CA ASP A 77 -0.62 9.64 -22.90
C ASP A 77 -1.48 9.99 -24.14
N LYS A 78 -2.65 9.36 -24.28
CA LYS A 78 -3.67 9.71 -25.29
C LYS A 78 -4.47 10.97 -24.95
N MET A 79 -4.39 11.50 -23.73
CA MET A 79 -4.97 12.81 -23.44
C MET A 79 -4.00 13.89 -23.91
N PRO A 80 -4.36 14.72 -24.91
CA PRO A 80 -3.50 15.80 -25.33
C PRO A 80 -3.29 16.75 -24.16
N LYS A 81 -2.03 16.88 -23.70
CA LYS A 81 -1.58 17.97 -22.83
C LYS A 81 -1.71 19.29 -23.58
N ASN A 82 -2.94 19.75 -23.79
CA ASN A 82 -3.22 21.08 -24.26
C ASN A 82 -4.12 21.77 -23.25
N LYS A 83 -3.58 22.85 -22.68
CA LYS A 83 -4.16 23.79 -21.72
C LYS A 83 -3.97 23.44 -20.24
N ILE A 84 -2.77 23.70 -19.73
CA ILE A 84 -2.64 24.66 -18.62
C ILE A 84 -1.45 25.55 -18.95
N LYS A 85 -1.77 26.75 -19.42
CA LYS A 85 -0.86 27.89 -19.57
C LYS A 85 -1.14 28.81 -18.39
#